data_AF-M6FR29-F1
#
_entry.id   AF-M6FR29-F1
#
_cell.length_a   1.000
_cell.length_b   1.000
_cell.length_c   1.000
_cell.angle_alpha   90.00
_cell.angle_beta   90.00
_cell.angle_gamma   90.00
#
_symmetry.space_group_name_H-M   'P 1'
#
loop_
_entity.id
_entity.type
_entity.pdbx_description
1 polymer ?
#
loop_
_entity_poly.entity_id
_entity_poly.type
_entity_poly.pdbx_seq_one_letter_code
_entity_poly.pdbx_strand_id
1 'polypeptide(L)'
;MEVKVEQNLIHFKLDSKTRSALFGMIGIGVLSLLIGYFTLSHTPPRHEGGHSNPAWSAFLIGTFFITGISLAGVFFTAISNITGAHWSITVRRLAEGYGLFLPVVAVLLLITAVGIHDLYEWSHEEVVAHDHLLQHKKPLLNTPFFVIRMILFGAAWSVFGWLFHKRSTKQDNDKDVVHTQFNARLAGGFIVFFALSFSLASFDLIMSLTPHWFSTMFGVYCFAGAYQTGLSTLVIMIYFLKKKGYLGNLVNENHIHDIGKFMLGFCVFWAYVGFSQFMLIWYASIPEETFFYEQRLTGGWEVFTYALPFIKFVLPFLLLLNRPNKRDINFLVKVAIWIVFTQVIEIYWLVFPANFENFQLSGLVVTLGAVIGFIGLFGFVVLKRYESAALIPVGDPRLDQSLHHHQ
;
A
#
# COMPACT_ATOMS: atom_id res chain seq x y z
N MET A 1 -24.81 -10.78 -26.90
CA MET A 1 -25.66 -10.91 -25.70
C MET A 1 -25.63 -9.54 -25.03
N GLU A 2 -26.74 -8.79 -25.01
CA GLU A 2 -26.76 -7.46 -24.37
C GLU A 2 -26.49 -7.62 -22.88
N VAL A 3 -25.34 -7.14 -22.39
CA VAL A 3 -25.04 -7.09 -20.96
C VAL A 3 -25.77 -5.87 -20.39
N LYS A 4 -27.01 -6.05 -19.93
CA LYS A 4 -27.76 -4.98 -19.26
C LYS A 4 -27.23 -4.78 -17.84
N VAL A 5 -27.02 -3.52 -17.46
CA VAL A 5 -26.63 -3.15 -16.09
C VAL A 5 -27.87 -3.24 -15.20
N GLU A 6 -28.00 -4.33 -14.45
CA GLU A 6 -29.09 -4.48 -13.48
C GLU A 6 -28.86 -3.57 -12.27
N GLN A 7 -29.87 -2.77 -11.92
CA GLN A 7 -29.79 -1.78 -10.83
C GLN A 7 -29.48 -2.40 -9.46
N ASN A 8 -29.88 -3.65 -9.23
CA ASN A 8 -29.63 -4.34 -7.97
C ASN A 8 -28.14 -4.73 -7.79
N LEU A 9 -27.38 -4.84 -8.90
CA LEU A 9 -25.97 -5.25 -8.88
C LEU A 9 -25.00 -4.08 -8.67
N ILE A 10 -25.48 -2.84 -8.78
CA ILE A 10 -24.67 -1.62 -8.70
C ILE A 10 -24.74 -0.92 -7.35
N HIS A 11 -25.80 -1.11 -6.56
CA HIS A 11 -25.95 -0.46 -5.25
C HIS A 11 -25.52 -1.39 -4.12
N PHE A 12 -24.30 -1.18 -3.61
CA PHE A 12 -23.77 -1.95 -2.50
C PHE A 12 -24.43 -1.59 -1.17
N LYS A 13 -24.67 -2.59 -0.32
CA LYS A 13 -25.05 -2.40 1.08
C LYS A 13 -24.23 -3.30 1.97
N LEU A 14 -23.58 -2.72 2.98
CA LEU A 14 -22.75 -3.44 3.92
C LEU A 14 -23.63 -4.23 4.90
N ASP A 15 -23.53 -5.57 4.83
CA ASP A 15 -24.26 -6.44 5.75
C ASP A 15 -23.67 -6.44 7.16
N SER A 16 -24.52 -6.72 8.15
CA SER A 16 -24.12 -6.67 9.56
C SER A 16 -23.02 -7.69 9.89
N LYS A 17 -23.01 -8.87 9.24
CA LYS A 17 -22.00 -9.91 9.50
C LYS A 17 -20.61 -9.46 9.04
N THR A 18 -20.49 -8.94 7.82
CA THR A 18 -19.23 -8.37 7.33
C THR A 18 -18.78 -7.19 8.19
N ARG A 19 -19.70 -6.29 8.58
CA ARG A 19 -19.38 -5.18 9.49
C ARG A 19 -18.82 -5.64 10.84
N SER A 20 -19.44 -6.63 11.48
CA SER A 20 -18.96 -7.18 12.75
C SER A 20 -17.59 -7.85 12.62
N ALA A 21 -17.33 -8.54 11.51
CA ALA A 21 -16.02 -9.12 11.24
C ALA A 21 -14.92 -8.04 11.13
N LEU A 22 -15.20 -6.94 10.45
CA LEU A 22 -14.27 -5.81 10.30
C LEU A 22 -13.98 -5.15 11.65
N PHE A 23 -14.99 -4.96 12.50
CA PHE A 23 -14.78 -4.47 13.87
C PHE A 23 -13.97 -5.45 14.73
N GLY A 24 -14.19 -6.76 14.57
CA GLY A 24 -13.36 -7.77 15.22
C GLY A 24 -11.89 -7.68 14.80
N MET A 25 -11.62 -7.47 13.50
CA MET A 25 -10.26 -7.25 13.00
C MET A 25 -9.62 -5.99 13.60
N ILE A 26 -10.36 -4.87 13.64
CA ILE A 26 -9.90 -3.62 14.29
C ILE A 26 -9.57 -3.87 15.76
N GLY A 27 -10.44 -4.60 16.49
CA GLY A 27 -10.23 -4.95 17.89
C GLY A 27 -8.95 -5.79 18.10
N ILE A 28 -8.69 -6.77 17.22
CA ILE A 28 -7.44 -7.55 17.24
C ILE A 28 -6.24 -6.62 17.07
N GLY A 29 -6.27 -5.69 16.11
CA GLY A 29 -5.13 -4.79 15.89
C GLY A 29 -4.87 -3.83 17.05
N VAL A 30 -5.93 -3.25 17.64
CA VAL A 30 -5.80 -2.41 18.84
C VAL A 30 -5.22 -3.23 19.99
N LEU A 31 -5.74 -4.43 20.24
CA LEU A 31 -5.24 -5.30 21.30
C LEU A 31 -3.77 -5.68 21.07
N SER A 32 -3.37 -6.02 19.85
CA SER A 32 -1.99 -6.34 19.52
C SER A 32 -1.05 -5.15 19.75
N LEU A 33 -1.45 -3.93 19.38
CA LEU A 33 -0.66 -2.73 19.65
C LEU A 33 -0.55 -2.44 21.15
N LEU A 34 -1.63 -2.61 21.91
CA LEU A 34 -1.60 -2.44 23.38
C LEU A 34 -0.70 -3.50 24.04
N ILE A 35 -0.79 -4.76 23.62
CA ILE A 35 0.09 -5.82 24.10
C ILE A 35 1.55 -5.46 23.79
N GLY A 36 1.87 -5.14 22.53
CA GLY A 36 3.21 -4.73 22.15
C GLY A 36 3.73 -3.56 22.98
N TYR A 37 2.87 -2.57 23.24
CA TYR A 37 3.25 -1.36 23.97
C TYR A 37 3.53 -1.61 25.44
N PHE A 38 2.68 -2.38 26.12
CA PHE A 38 2.80 -2.59 27.56
C PHE A 38 3.66 -3.79 27.97
N THR A 39 3.82 -4.80 27.10
CA THR A 39 4.54 -6.03 27.46
C THR A 39 5.91 -6.18 26.80
N LEU A 40 6.15 -5.57 25.63
CA LEU A 40 7.39 -5.74 24.86
C LEU A 40 8.31 -4.49 24.84
N SER A 41 7.99 -3.45 25.62
CA SER A 41 8.65 -2.14 25.62
C SER A 41 10.12 -2.12 26.10
N HIS A 42 10.64 -3.23 26.62
CA HIS A 42 11.95 -3.29 27.28
C HIS A 42 13.02 -4.01 26.43
N THR A 43 12.86 -4.06 25.12
CA THR A 43 13.86 -4.67 24.23
C THR A 43 14.97 -3.66 23.95
N PRO A 44 16.26 -4.04 24.09
CA PRO A 44 17.35 -3.12 23.83
C PRO A 44 17.28 -2.68 22.35
N PRO A 45 17.25 -1.37 22.07
CA PRO A 45 17.21 -0.88 20.70
C PRO A 45 18.56 -1.08 20.02
N ARG A 46 18.54 -1.08 18.69
CA ARG A 46 19.76 -1.06 17.88
C ARG A 46 20.42 0.32 17.84
N HIS A 47 19.64 1.38 18.02
CA HIS A 47 20.09 2.77 17.94
C HIS A 47 20.49 3.33 19.30
N GLU A 48 21.51 4.21 19.31
CA GLU A 48 22.00 4.86 20.53
C GLU A 48 21.01 5.89 21.07
N GLY A 49 21.02 6.11 22.39
CA GLY A 49 20.33 7.25 23.02
C GLY A 49 18.84 7.11 23.31
N GLY A 50 18.23 5.92 23.22
CA GLY A 50 16.79 5.77 23.47
C GLY A 50 16.29 4.38 23.88
N HIS A 51 14.97 4.23 23.81
CA HIS A 51 14.24 2.96 23.88
C HIS A 51 13.42 2.83 22.60
N SER A 52 13.29 1.63 22.06
CA SER A 52 12.40 1.37 20.90
C SER A 52 11.26 0.45 21.32
N ASN A 53 10.04 0.94 21.22
CA ASN A 53 8.85 0.14 21.44
C ASN A 53 8.40 -0.61 20.17
N PRO A 54 8.29 -1.96 20.17
CA PRO A 54 7.83 -2.73 19.02
C PRO A 54 6.43 -2.35 18.50
N ALA A 55 5.57 -1.78 19.35
CA ALA A 55 4.25 -1.32 18.94
C ALA A 55 4.31 -0.16 17.95
N TRP A 56 5.27 0.75 18.09
CA TRP A 56 5.44 1.86 17.15
C TRP A 56 5.95 1.37 15.79
N SER A 57 6.90 0.42 15.76
CA SER A 57 7.32 -0.25 14.52
C SER A 57 6.16 -0.98 13.85
N ALA A 58 5.34 -1.72 14.61
CA ALA A 58 4.14 -2.39 14.09
C ALA A 58 3.10 -1.39 13.55
N PHE A 59 2.91 -0.25 14.23
CA PHE A 59 2.01 0.82 13.81
C PHE A 59 2.49 1.49 12.52
N LEU A 60 3.80 1.77 12.40
CA LEU A 60 4.43 2.31 11.20
C LEU A 60 4.25 1.36 10.00
N ILE A 61 4.48 0.06 10.20
CA ILE A 61 4.29 -0.97 9.16
C ILE A 61 2.85 -0.97 8.66
N GLY A 62 1.87 -1.01 9.58
CA GLY A 62 0.46 -1.00 9.21
C GLY A 62 0.04 0.29 8.50
N THR A 63 0.55 1.44 8.96
CA THR A 63 0.30 2.75 8.35
C THR A 63 0.90 2.84 6.95
N PHE A 64 2.16 2.42 6.77
CA PHE A 64 2.82 2.44 5.46
C PHE A 64 2.14 1.46 4.47
N PHE A 65 1.80 0.27 4.95
CA PHE A 65 1.08 -0.74 4.18
C PHE A 65 -0.26 -0.22 3.66
N ILE A 66 -1.08 0.38 4.53
CA ILE A 66 -2.40 0.88 4.13
C ILE A 66 -2.32 2.17 3.29
N THR A 67 -1.29 2.99 3.51
CA THR A 67 -0.96 4.15 2.65
C THR A 67 -0.66 3.69 1.23
N GLY A 68 0.19 2.66 1.08
CA GLY A 68 0.52 2.05 -0.20
C GLY A 68 -0.70 1.52 -0.95
N ILE A 69 -1.58 0.76 -0.28
CA ILE A 69 -2.84 0.27 -0.89
C ILE A 69 -3.74 1.44 -1.33
N SER A 70 -3.90 2.44 -0.46
CA SER A 70 -4.80 3.57 -0.73
C SER A 70 -4.34 4.38 -1.94
N LEU A 71 -3.04 4.68 -2.01
CA LEU A 71 -2.43 5.40 -3.13
C LEU A 71 -2.37 4.57 -4.40
N ALA A 72 -2.17 3.26 -4.31
CA ALA A 72 -2.21 2.37 -5.47
C ALA A 72 -3.58 2.41 -6.18
N GLY A 73 -4.67 2.54 -5.44
CA GLY A 73 -6.00 2.73 -6.03
C GLY A 73 -6.13 4.07 -6.77
N VAL A 74 -5.64 5.17 -6.19
CA VAL A 74 -5.63 6.48 -6.88
C VAL A 74 -4.73 6.47 -8.11
N PHE A 75 -3.57 5.82 -8.03
CA PHE A 75 -2.65 5.66 -9.15
C PHE A 75 -3.24 4.80 -10.27
N PHE A 76 -3.93 3.70 -9.94
CA PHE A 76 -4.67 2.90 -10.93
C PHE A 76 -5.76 3.73 -11.62
N THR A 77 -6.49 4.55 -10.87
CA THR A 77 -7.49 5.48 -11.43
C THR A 77 -6.84 6.52 -12.33
N ALA A 78 -5.71 7.09 -11.92
CA ALA A 78 -4.99 8.08 -12.73
C ALA A 78 -4.47 7.47 -14.04
N ILE A 79 -3.82 6.30 -13.99
CA ILE A 79 -3.38 5.57 -15.19
C ILE A 79 -4.56 5.26 -16.11
N SER A 80 -5.68 4.78 -15.56
CA SER A 80 -6.87 4.47 -16.36
C SER A 80 -7.44 5.69 -17.08
N ASN A 81 -7.42 6.87 -16.43
CA ASN A 81 -7.91 8.10 -17.05
C ASN A 81 -6.92 8.67 -18.08
N ILE A 82 -5.61 8.70 -17.79
CA ILE A 82 -4.61 9.30 -18.68
C ILE A 82 -4.39 8.48 -19.96
N THR A 83 -4.47 7.15 -19.85
CA THR A 83 -4.32 6.24 -21.01
C THR A 83 -5.59 6.11 -21.83
N GLY A 84 -6.71 6.63 -21.33
CA GLY A 84 -8.00 6.42 -21.96
C GLY A 84 -8.52 4.98 -21.87
N ALA A 85 -7.96 4.13 -20.99
CA ALA A 85 -8.28 2.70 -20.92
C ALA A 85 -9.79 2.43 -20.77
N HIS A 86 -10.32 1.66 -21.73
CA HIS A 86 -11.74 1.29 -21.79
C HIS A 86 -12.05 0.07 -20.91
N TRP A 87 -11.13 -0.90 -20.83
CA TRP A 87 -11.35 -2.17 -20.10
C TRP A 87 -11.46 -1.98 -18.58
N SER A 88 -10.84 -0.96 -17.99
CA SER A 88 -10.75 -0.82 -16.53
C SER A 88 -11.95 -0.12 -15.90
N ILE A 89 -12.93 0.33 -16.69
CA ILE A 89 -14.04 1.17 -16.21
C ILE A 89 -14.91 0.43 -15.20
N THR A 90 -15.19 -0.86 -15.45
CA THR A 90 -16.01 -1.72 -14.57
C THR A 90 -15.36 -1.97 -13.20
N VAL A 91 -14.05 -1.73 -13.06
CA VAL A 91 -13.31 -1.87 -11.80
C VAL A 91 -12.79 -0.53 -11.25
N ARG A 92 -12.88 0.57 -12.02
CA ARG A 92 -12.32 1.88 -11.68
C ARG A 92 -12.94 2.47 -10.43
N ARG A 93 -14.27 2.37 -10.27
CA ARG A 93 -14.96 2.88 -9.07
C ARG A 93 -14.47 2.21 -7.78
N LEU A 94 -14.07 0.93 -7.85
CA LEU A 94 -13.47 0.24 -6.71
C LEU A 94 -12.12 0.87 -6.35
N ALA A 95 -11.25 1.09 -7.35
CA ALA A 95 -9.96 1.76 -7.15
C ALA A 95 -10.11 3.21 -6.64
N GLU A 96 -11.09 3.96 -7.13
CA GLU A 96 -11.43 5.31 -6.61
C GLU A 96 -11.82 5.27 -5.12
N GLY A 97 -12.53 4.23 -4.68
CA GLY A 97 -12.91 4.05 -3.28
C GLY A 97 -11.71 3.99 -2.32
N TYR A 98 -10.57 3.48 -2.79
CA TYR A 98 -9.34 3.40 -1.98
C TYR A 98 -8.82 4.81 -1.66
N GLY A 99 -8.94 5.73 -2.62
CA GLY A 99 -8.58 7.14 -2.43
C GLY A 99 -9.42 7.85 -1.35
N LEU A 100 -10.63 7.37 -1.07
CA LEU A 100 -11.48 7.92 -0.01
C LEU A 100 -11.03 7.51 1.41
N PHE A 101 -10.06 6.59 1.52
CA PHE A 101 -9.40 6.25 2.79
C PHE A 101 -8.25 7.21 3.12
N LEU A 102 -7.75 7.99 2.16
CA LEU A 102 -6.59 8.87 2.35
C LEU A 102 -6.74 9.92 3.48
N PRO A 103 -7.93 10.46 3.80
CA PRO A 103 -8.08 11.30 4.99
C PRO A 103 -7.78 10.55 6.30
N VAL A 104 -8.08 9.26 6.37
CA VAL A 104 -7.73 8.41 7.52
C VAL A 104 -6.23 8.17 7.54
N VAL A 105 -5.61 7.91 6.38
CA VAL A 105 -4.14 7.84 6.26
C VAL A 105 -3.47 9.11 6.78
N ALA A 106 -3.99 10.30 6.44
CA ALA A 106 -3.44 11.55 6.93
C ALA A 106 -3.42 11.60 8.47
N VAL A 107 -4.48 11.13 9.14
CA VAL A 107 -4.51 11.03 10.61
C VAL A 107 -3.49 10.01 11.12
N LEU A 108 -3.40 8.83 10.50
CA LEU A 108 -2.46 7.77 10.89
C LEU A 108 -1.00 8.24 10.76
N LEU A 109 -0.66 8.98 9.71
CA LEU A 109 0.66 9.60 9.51
C LEU A 109 1.00 10.68 10.55
N LEU A 110 0.01 11.28 11.21
CA LEU A 110 0.26 12.19 12.33
C LEU A 110 0.44 11.43 13.64
N ILE A 111 -0.26 10.30 13.80
CA ILE A 111 -0.08 9.43 14.96
C ILE A 111 1.32 8.80 14.96
N THR A 112 1.92 8.49 13.80
CA THR A 112 3.32 8.00 13.75
C THR A 112 4.31 9.02 14.34
N ALA A 113 4.03 10.32 14.25
CA ALA A 113 4.88 11.36 14.84
C ALA A 113 4.87 11.37 16.38
N VAL A 114 3.89 10.73 17.02
CA VAL A 114 3.86 10.57 18.49
C VAL A 114 4.94 9.57 18.94
N GLY A 115 5.20 8.53 18.14
CA GLY A 115 6.24 7.52 18.39
C GLY A 115 7.60 7.87 17.79
N ILE A 116 7.86 9.14 17.47
CA ILE A 116 9.03 9.53 16.67
C ILE A 116 10.36 9.16 17.36
N HIS A 117 10.43 9.29 18.68
CA HIS A 117 11.61 8.98 19.48
C HIS A 117 11.88 7.48 19.63
N ASP A 118 10.85 6.64 19.50
CA ASP A 118 10.99 5.19 19.48
C ASP A 118 11.41 4.66 18.10
N LEU A 119 11.07 5.40 17.04
CA LEU A 119 11.23 4.99 15.65
C LEU A 119 12.52 5.51 15.00
N TYR A 120 12.93 6.74 15.32
CA TYR A 120 13.91 7.46 14.53
C TYR A 120 15.01 8.06 15.41
N GLU A 121 16.24 7.60 15.22
CA GLU A 121 17.38 8.08 16.02
C GLU A 121 17.68 9.58 15.81
N TRP A 122 17.40 10.10 14.60
CA TRP A 122 17.60 11.52 14.26
C TRP A 122 16.67 12.47 15.02
N SER A 123 15.69 11.94 15.77
CA SER A 123 14.83 12.75 16.66
C SER A 123 15.47 13.06 18.01
N HIS A 124 16.56 12.37 18.39
CA HIS A 124 17.25 12.57 19.67
C HIS A 124 18.34 13.63 19.54
N GLU A 125 18.16 14.77 20.22
CA GLU A 125 19.08 15.91 20.09
C GLU A 125 20.52 15.58 20.53
N GLU A 126 20.68 14.73 21.55
CA GLU A 126 21.98 14.30 22.05
C GLU A 126 22.75 13.46 21.01
N VAL A 127 22.06 12.54 20.32
CA VAL A 127 22.64 11.72 19.25
C VAL A 127 23.06 12.62 18.08
N VAL A 128 22.18 13.54 17.66
CA VAL A 128 22.47 14.48 16.58
C VAL A 128 23.62 15.43 16.93
N ALA A 129 23.79 15.80 18.20
CA ALA A 129 24.89 16.68 18.63
C ALA A 129 26.28 16.05 18.46
N HIS A 130 26.37 14.72 18.52
CA HIS A 130 27.65 13.99 18.42
C HIS A 130 27.88 13.35 17.05
N ASP A 131 26.86 13.29 16.18
CA ASP A 131 26.96 12.69 14.85
C ASP A 131 26.98 13.74 13.71
N HIS A 132 28.12 13.88 13.05
CA HIS A 132 28.31 14.84 11.95
C HIS A 132 27.39 14.59 10.74
N LEU A 133 27.07 13.32 10.43
CA LEU A 133 26.21 12.97 9.30
C LEU A 133 24.75 13.35 9.60
N LEU A 134 24.29 13.14 10.83
CA LEU A 134 22.96 13.58 11.26
C LEU A 134 22.85 15.11 11.29
N GLN A 135 23.90 15.82 11.72
CA GLN A 135 23.94 17.30 11.63
C GLN A 135 23.78 17.79 10.19
N HIS A 136 24.47 17.16 9.25
CA HIS A 136 24.34 17.47 7.83
C HIS A 136 22.92 17.18 7.29
N LYS A 137 22.23 16.15 7.80
CA LYS A 137 20.87 15.77 7.39
C LYS A 137 19.75 16.52 8.14
N LYS A 138 20.06 17.25 9.22
CA LYS A 138 19.12 18.02 10.05
C LYS A 138 18.18 18.95 9.26
N PRO A 139 18.57 19.61 8.15
CA PRO A 139 17.64 20.42 7.36
C PRO A 139 16.44 19.65 6.83
N LEU A 140 16.61 18.34 6.54
CA LEU A 140 15.54 17.44 6.10
C LEU A 140 14.94 16.62 7.25
N LEU A 141 15.81 16.06 8.09
CA LEU A 141 15.49 15.17 9.21
C LEU A 141 15.40 15.96 10.51
N ASN A 142 14.24 16.58 10.73
CA ASN A 142 13.88 17.20 12.00
C ASN A 142 12.37 17.06 12.21
N THR A 143 11.94 16.99 13.47
CA THR A 143 10.55 16.70 13.85
C THR A 143 9.54 17.70 13.26
N PRO A 144 9.73 19.03 13.35
CA PRO A 144 8.77 19.98 12.77
C PRO A 144 8.61 19.83 11.26
N PHE A 145 9.72 19.72 10.52
CA PHE A 145 9.66 19.62 9.06
C PHE A 145 9.10 18.27 8.59
N PHE A 146 9.41 17.17 9.29
CA PHE A 146 8.80 15.87 9.07
C PHE A 146 7.26 15.94 9.20
N VAL A 147 6.76 16.50 10.31
CA VAL A 147 5.31 16.63 10.55
C VAL A 147 4.65 17.49 9.47
N ILE A 148 5.26 18.62 9.10
CA ILE A 148 4.75 19.47 8.01
C ILE A 148 4.64 18.69 6.70
N ARG A 149 5.66 17.89 6.33
CA ARG A 149 5.60 17.05 5.12
C ARG A 149 4.49 16.00 5.21
N MET A 150 4.31 15.34 6.34
CA MET A 150 3.23 14.36 6.52
C MET A 150 1.84 14.99 6.39
N ILE A 151 1.63 16.20 6.92
CA ILE A 151 0.39 16.98 6.74
C ILE A 151 0.19 17.30 5.25
N LEU A 152 1.20 17.83 4.58
CA LEU A 152 1.12 18.23 3.17
C LEU A 152 0.84 17.04 2.26
N PHE A 153 1.55 15.93 2.44
CA PHE A 153 1.34 14.71 1.66
C PHE A 153 -0.06 14.13 1.91
N GLY A 154 -0.44 13.93 3.18
CA GLY A 154 -1.75 13.40 3.56
C GLY A 154 -2.91 14.25 3.04
N ALA A 155 -2.82 15.57 3.15
CA ALA A 155 -3.83 16.50 2.65
C ALA A 155 -3.91 16.48 1.12
N ALA A 156 -2.77 16.60 0.42
CA ALA A 156 -2.75 16.62 -1.03
C ALA A 156 -3.27 15.31 -1.62
N TRP A 157 -2.82 14.16 -1.11
CA TRP A 157 -3.33 12.85 -1.53
C TRP A 157 -4.84 12.72 -1.31
N SER A 158 -5.33 13.17 -0.15
CA SER A 158 -6.77 13.19 0.16
C SER A 158 -7.56 14.04 -0.83
N VAL A 159 -7.05 15.22 -1.21
CA VAL A 159 -7.68 16.08 -2.20
C VAL A 159 -7.74 15.40 -3.56
N PHE A 160 -6.65 14.78 -4.03
CA PHE A 160 -6.65 14.05 -5.29
C PHE A 160 -7.66 12.89 -5.29
N GLY A 161 -7.64 12.04 -4.26
CA GLY A 161 -8.57 10.92 -4.12
C GLY A 161 -10.04 11.39 -4.14
N TRP A 162 -10.34 12.46 -3.41
CA TRP A 162 -11.68 13.06 -3.40
C TRP A 162 -12.07 13.66 -4.74
N LEU A 163 -11.17 14.39 -5.43
CA LEU A 163 -11.46 15.02 -6.72
C LEU A 163 -11.80 13.99 -7.79
N PHE A 164 -10.99 12.92 -7.91
CA PHE A 164 -11.27 11.83 -8.85
C PHE A 164 -12.64 11.22 -8.60
N HIS A 165 -12.93 10.85 -7.34
CA HIS A 165 -14.19 10.24 -6.97
C HIS A 165 -15.38 11.18 -7.20
N LYS A 166 -15.29 12.44 -6.75
CA LYS A 166 -16.37 13.44 -6.87
C LYS A 166 -16.75 13.72 -8.33
N ARG A 167 -15.76 13.84 -9.22
CA ARG A 167 -16.02 14.07 -10.65
C ARG A 167 -16.59 12.83 -11.31
N SER A 168 -16.06 11.67 -10.96
CA SER A 168 -16.52 10.38 -11.47
C SER A 168 -17.95 10.05 -11.05
N THR A 169 -18.38 10.40 -9.82
CA THR A 169 -19.78 10.21 -9.37
C THR A 169 -20.72 11.30 -9.89
N LYS A 170 -20.23 12.53 -10.09
CA LYS A 170 -21.03 13.59 -10.72
C LYS A 170 -21.41 13.21 -12.15
N GLN A 171 -20.47 12.61 -12.89
CA GLN A 171 -20.69 12.13 -14.25
C GLN A 171 -21.78 11.06 -14.35
N ASP A 172 -22.01 10.26 -13.30
CA ASP A 172 -23.11 9.28 -13.29
C ASP A 172 -24.49 9.94 -13.40
N ASN A 173 -24.62 11.20 -12.95
CA ASN A 173 -25.88 11.94 -12.96
C ASN A 173 -26.06 12.77 -14.24
N ASP A 174 -25.08 13.59 -14.60
CA ASP A 174 -25.18 14.53 -15.73
C ASP A 174 -24.70 13.95 -17.07
N LYS A 175 -23.96 12.83 -17.05
CA LYS A 175 -23.38 12.13 -18.20
C LYS A 175 -22.47 13.01 -19.07
N ASP A 176 -21.95 14.10 -18.50
CA ASP A 176 -21.11 15.05 -19.24
C ASP A 176 -19.66 14.53 -19.35
N VAL A 177 -19.14 14.50 -20.58
CA VAL A 177 -17.75 14.09 -20.89
C VAL A 177 -16.70 15.02 -20.27
N VAL A 178 -17.08 16.25 -19.90
CA VAL A 178 -16.19 17.23 -19.26
C VAL A 178 -15.53 16.64 -17.99
N HIS A 179 -16.23 15.79 -17.23
CA HIS A 179 -15.65 15.16 -16.04
C HIS A 179 -14.55 14.15 -16.39
N THR A 180 -14.72 13.38 -17.47
CA THR A 180 -13.69 12.45 -17.98
C THR A 180 -12.45 13.22 -18.45
N GLN A 181 -12.65 14.31 -19.20
CA GLN A 181 -11.54 15.17 -19.65
C GLN A 181 -10.81 15.83 -18.49
N PHE A 182 -11.55 16.32 -17.49
CA PHE A 182 -10.97 16.88 -16.27
C PHE A 182 -10.14 15.84 -15.52
N ASN A 183 -10.66 14.63 -15.31
CA ASN A 183 -9.94 13.56 -14.62
C ASN A 183 -8.69 13.11 -15.39
N ALA A 184 -8.70 13.11 -16.73
CA ALA A 184 -7.50 12.84 -17.52
C ALA A 184 -6.40 13.91 -17.32
N ARG A 185 -6.77 15.20 -17.26
CA ARG A 185 -5.82 16.28 -16.94
C ARG A 185 -5.30 16.19 -15.50
N LEU A 186 -6.21 15.92 -14.55
CA LEU A 186 -5.86 15.73 -13.14
C LEU A 186 -4.89 14.55 -12.96
N ALA A 187 -5.06 13.47 -13.74
CA ALA A 187 -4.17 12.31 -13.73
C ALA A 187 -2.73 12.65 -14.11
N GLY A 188 -2.52 13.49 -15.11
CA GLY A 188 -1.17 13.97 -15.46
C GLY A 188 -0.47 14.66 -14.29
N GLY A 189 -1.16 15.62 -13.65
CA GLY A 189 -0.62 16.32 -12.48
C GLY A 189 -0.43 15.40 -11.27
N PHE A 190 -1.38 14.49 -11.03
CA PHE A 190 -1.29 13.53 -9.93
C PHE A 190 -0.12 12.58 -10.08
N ILE A 191 0.15 12.03 -11.27
CA ILE A 191 1.23 11.05 -11.48
C ILE A 191 2.59 11.66 -11.15
N VAL A 192 2.85 12.89 -11.59
CA VAL A 192 4.11 13.60 -11.27
C VAL A 192 4.19 13.89 -9.77
N PHE A 193 3.11 14.43 -9.18
CA PHE A 193 3.05 14.70 -7.75
C PHE A 193 3.25 13.43 -6.92
N PHE A 194 2.60 12.33 -7.30
CA PHE A 194 2.68 11.04 -6.64
C PHE A 194 4.09 10.47 -6.68
N ALA A 195 4.76 10.49 -7.84
CA ALA A 195 6.12 9.99 -7.98
C ALA A 195 7.11 10.67 -7.02
N LEU A 196 6.98 12.00 -6.84
CA LEU A 196 7.81 12.78 -5.93
C LEU A 196 7.39 12.60 -4.47
N SER A 197 6.11 12.84 -4.17
CA SER A 197 5.59 12.78 -2.78
C SER A 197 5.69 11.39 -2.17
N PHE A 198 5.43 10.32 -2.92
CA PHE A 198 5.52 8.95 -2.42
C PHE A 198 6.98 8.51 -2.21
N SER A 199 7.90 8.93 -3.09
CA SER A 199 9.33 8.70 -2.90
C SER A 199 9.82 9.41 -1.64
N LEU A 200 9.49 10.69 -1.47
CA LEU A 200 9.84 11.45 -0.26
C LEU A 200 9.22 10.85 1.00
N ALA A 201 7.96 10.42 0.96
CA ALA A 201 7.31 9.75 2.09
C ALA A 201 7.97 8.40 2.41
N SER A 202 8.46 7.65 1.41
CA SER A 202 9.21 6.41 1.63
C SER A 202 10.57 6.69 2.28
N PHE A 203 11.22 7.79 1.89
CA PHE A 203 12.44 8.25 2.53
C PHE A 203 12.20 8.65 3.98
N ASP A 204 11.17 9.46 4.21
CA ASP A 204 10.80 9.95 5.55
C ASP A 204 10.39 8.81 6.48
N LEU A 205 9.50 7.92 6.03
CA LEU A 205 8.88 6.93 6.91
C LEU A 205 9.75 5.69 7.13
N ILE A 206 10.47 5.22 6.10
CA ILE A 206 11.16 3.93 6.14
C ILE A 206 12.67 4.10 6.00
N MET A 207 13.16 4.85 5.01
CA MET A 207 14.61 4.98 4.80
C MET A 207 15.29 5.69 5.99
N SER A 208 14.63 6.70 6.56
CA SER A 208 15.16 7.49 7.67
C SER A 208 15.21 6.73 9.00
N LEU A 209 14.66 5.51 9.09
CA LEU A 209 14.89 4.59 10.21
C LEU A 209 16.38 4.25 10.33
N THR A 210 17.13 4.31 9.22
CA THR A 210 18.56 4.07 9.19
C THR A 210 19.23 5.26 8.51
N PRO A 211 19.35 6.42 9.20
CA PRO A 211 19.69 7.68 8.56
C PRO A 211 21.13 7.77 8.08
N HIS A 212 22.05 6.87 8.44
CA HIS A 212 23.39 6.79 7.81
C HIS A 212 23.35 6.13 6.43
N TRP A 213 22.30 5.36 6.14
CA TRP A 213 22.12 4.71 4.84
C TRP A 213 21.32 5.60 3.89
N PHE A 214 21.55 5.42 2.58
CA PHE A 214 20.74 6.05 1.54
C PHE A 214 20.75 5.21 0.26
N SER A 215 19.66 5.30 -0.50
CA SER A 215 19.58 4.73 -1.85
C SER A 215 18.57 5.49 -2.69
N THR A 216 18.99 5.91 -3.88
CA THR A 216 18.12 6.62 -4.83
C THR A 216 16.97 5.75 -5.34
N MET A 217 17.17 4.43 -5.41
CA MET A 217 16.18 3.46 -5.91
C MET A 217 15.10 3.11 -4.88
N PHE A 218 15.31 3.46 -3.60
CA PHE A 218 14.46 3.01 -2.50
C PHE A 218 12.99 3.42 -2.63
N GLY A 219 12.72 4.65 -3.09
CA GLY A 219 11.34 5.12 -3.32
C GLY A 219 10.61 4.31 -4.40
N VAL A 220 11.33 3.93 -5.47
CA VAL A 220 10.80 3.09 -6.56
C VAL A 220 10.57 1.66 -6.07
N TYR A 221 11.45 1.14 -5.21
CA TYR A 221 11.30 -0.17 -4.58
C TYR A 221 10.02 -0.23 -3.73
N CYS A 222 9.81 0.77 -2.86
CA CYS A 222 8.58 0.91 -2.08
C CYS A 222 7.34 1.03 -2.98
N PHE A 223 7.42 1.76 -4.09
CA PHE A 223 6.32 1.91 -5.03
C PHE A 223 5.96 0.59 -5.70
N ALA A 224 6.96 -0.19 -6.13
CA ALA A 224 6.74 -1.49 -6.76
C ALA A 224 5.94 -2.43 -5.84
N GLY A 225 6.33 -2.51 -4.56
CA GLY A 225 5.62 -3.31 -3.55
C GLY A 225 4.21 -2.78 -3.25
N ALA A 226 4.07 -1.47 -3.06
CA ALA A 226 2.78 -0.83 -2.78
C ALA A 226 1.77 -1.04 -3.92
N TYR A 227 2.20 -0.86 -5.18
CA TYR A 227 1.31 -1.01 -6.33
C TYR A 227 0.96 -2.47 -6.62
N GLN A 228 1.93 -3.40 -6.51
CA GLN A 228 1.67 -4.84 -6.61
C GLN A 228 0.62 -5.29 -5.57
N THR A 229 0.74 -4.78 -4.36
CA THR A 229 -0.19 -5.07 -3.26
C THR A 229 -1.55 -4.43 -3.50
N GLY A 230 -1.61 -3.18 -3.96
CA GLY A 230 -2.87 -2.51 -4.30
C GLY A 230 -3.67 -3.22 -5.40
N LEU A 231 -2.99 -3.69 -6.46
CA LEU A 231 -3.60 -4.54 -7.50
C LEU A 231 -4.14 -5.86 -6.92
N SER A 232 -3.39 -6.47 -6.00
CA SER A 232 -3.81 -7.70 -5.31
C SER A 232 -5.05 -7.45 -4.42
N THR A 233 -5.07 -6.35 -3.67
CA THR A 233 -6.25 -5.95 -2.89
C THR A 233 -7.44 -5.67 -3.79
N LEU A 234 -7.25 -5.09 -4.99
CA LEU A 234 -8.31 -4.90 -5.98
C LEU A 234 -8.92 -6.23 -6.43
N VAL A 235 -8.11 -7.26 -6.71
CA VAL A 235 -8.63 -8.62 -6.99
C VAL A 235 -9.44 -9.17 -5.82
N ILE A 236 -8.95 -9.03 -4.59
CA ILE A 236 -9.66 -9.49 -3.38
C ILE A 236 -11.00 -8.77 -3.25
N MET A 237 -11.06 -7.46 -3.52
CA MET A 237 -12.29 -6.68 -3.47
C MET A 237 -13.29 -7.11 -4.55
N ILE A 238 -12.82 -7.33 -5.79
CA ILE A 238 -13.66 -7.83 -6.89
C ILE A 238 -14.23 -9.21 -6.54
N TYR A 239 -13.40 -10.12 -6.01
CA TYR A 239 -13.82 -11.45 -5.59
C TYR A 239 -14.87 -11.39 -4.47
N PHE A 240 -14.63 -10.55 -3.45
CA PHE A 240 -15.56 -10.35 -2.34
C PHE A 240 -16.93 -9.86 -2.84
N LEU A 241 -16.95 -8.83 -3.69
CA LEU A 241 -18.19 -8.27 -4.24
C LEU A 241 -18.92 -9.28 -5.13
N LYS A 242 -18.21 -10.01 -6.00
CA LYS A 242 -18.78 -11.09 -6.81
C LYS A 242 -19.42 -12.18 -5.97
N LYS A 243 -18.75 -12.63 -4.91
CA LYS A 243 -19.27 -13.68 -4.01
C LYS A 243 -20.53 -13.22 -3.26
N LYS A 244 -20.65 -11.91 -3.01
CA LYS A 244 -21.85 -11.29 -2.40
C LYS A 244 -22.98 -11.04 -3.41
N GLY A 245 -22.81 -11.43 -4.68
CA GLY A 245 -23.81 -11.24 -5.73
C GLY A 245 -23.75 -9.87 -6.39
N TYR A 246 -22.72 -9.07 -6.15
CA TYR A 246 -22.49 -7.81 -6.86
C TYR A 246 -21.62 -8.02 -8.10
N LEU A 247 -21.58 -7.05 -9.02
CA LEU A 247 -20.79 -7.05 -10.27
C LEU A 247 -21.21 -8.07 -11.34
N GLY A 248 -21.71 -9.27 -11.01
CA GLY A 248 -22.20 -10.25 -11.98
C GLY A 248 -21.28 -10.44 -13.20
N ASN A 249 -21.87 -10.29 -14.40
CA ASN A 249 -21.15 -10.32 -15.68
C ASN A 249 -20.50 -8.98 -16.09
N LEU A 250 -20.70 -7.91 -15.31
CA LEU A 250 -20.11 -6.59 -15.57
C LEU A 250 -18.58 -6.64 -15.48
N VAL A 251 -18.05 -7.53 -14.65
CA VAL A 251 -16.62 -7.88 -14.62
C VAL A 251 -16.49 -9.32 -15.10
N ASN A 252 -16.10 -9.53 -16.35
CA ASN A 252 -15.90 -10.87 -16.92
C ASN A 252 -14.46 -11.39 -16.70
N GLU A 253 -14.17 -12.61 -17.16
CA GLU A 253 -12.83 -13.23 -17.04
C GLU A 253 -11.71 -12.46 -17.77
N ASN A 254 -12.01 -11.68 -18.82
CA ASN A 254 -11.00 -10.88 -19.52
C ASN A 254 -10.54 -9.69 -18.67
N HIS A 255 -11.45 -9.08 -17.90
CA HIS A 255 -11.09 -8.06 -16.92
C HIS A 255 -10.18 -8.64 -15.82
N ILE A 256 -10.48 -9.84 -15.33
CA ILE A 256 -9.67 -10.54 -14.33
C ILE A 256 -8.28 -10.87 -14.91
N HIS A 257 -8.24 -11.32 -16.16
CA HIS A 257 -7.01 -11.60 -16.89
C HIS A 257 -6.12 -10.37 -17.02
N ASP A 258 -6.69 -9.20 -17.31
CA ASP A 258 -5.94 -7.95 -17.38
C ASP A 258 -5.30 -7.57 -16.05
N ILE A 259 -6.06 -7.62 -14.95
CA ILE A 259 -5.51 -7.36 -13.62
C ILE A 259 -4.42 -8.39 -13.28
N GLY A 260 -4.62 -9.66 -13.63
CA GLY A 260 -3.61 -10.71 -13.46
C GLY A 260 -2.32 -10.45 -14.26
N LYS A 261 -2.43 -9.87 -15.47
CA LYS A 261 -1.25 -9.43 -16.25
C LYS A 261 -0.53 -8.27 -15.57
N PHE A 262 -1.26 -7.29 -15.02
CA PHE A 262 -0.66 -6.22 -14.23
C PHE A 262 0.04 -6.75 -12.98
N MET A 263 -0.56 -7.69 -12.25
CA MET A 263 0.07 -8.35 -11.09
C MET A 263 1.36 -9.07 -11.47
N LEU A 264 1.38 -9.81 -12.59
CA LEU A 264 2.59 -10.45 -13.10
C LEU A 264 3.66 -9.41 -13.50
N GLY A 265 3.26 -8.35 -14.21
CA GLY A 265 4.17 -7.28 -14.61
C GLY A 265 4.83 -6.60 -13.41
N PHE A 266 4.05 -6.29 -12.36
CA PHE A 266 4.59 -5.70 -11.14
C PHE A 266 5.36 -6.68 -10.26
N CYS A 267 5.09 -7.99 -10.36
CA CYS A 267 5.93 -9.02 -9.75
C CYS A 267 7.35 -8.99 -10.33
N VAL A 268 7.47 -8.93 -11.67
CA VAL A 268 8.76 -8.82 -12.36
C VAL A 268 9.42 -7.47 -12.09
N PHE A 269 8.66 -6.37 -12.13
CA PHE A 269 9.17 -5.03 -11.84
C PHE A 269 9.74 -4.92 -10.43
N TRP A 270 9.03 -5.45 -9.42
CA TRP A 270 9.51 -5.49 -8.04
C TRP A 270 10.83 -6.27 -7.92
N ALA A 271 10.91 -7.45 -8.54
CA ALA A 271 12.12 -8.27 -8.51
C ALA A 271 13.30 -7.59 -9.19
N TYR A 272 13.06 -6.94 -10.33
CA TYR A 272 14.06 -6.14 -11.03
C TYR A 272 14.61 -5.03 -10.13
N VAL A 273 13.73 -4.19 -9.57
CA VAL A 273 14.16 -3.06 -8.73
C VAL A 273 14.88 -3.54 -7.48
N GLY A 274 14.34 -4.54 -6.77
CA GLY A 274 14.93 -5.08 -5.55
C GLY A 274 16.28 -5.76 -5.80
N PHE A 275 16.38 -6.56 -6.87
CA PHE A 275 17.64 -7.19 -7.26
C PHE A 275 18.69 -6.17 -7.72
N SER A 276 18.31 -5.18 -8.53
CA SER A 276 19.23 -4.13 -8.96
C SER A 276 19.78 -3.32 -7.79
N GLN A 277 18.95 -2.98 -6.80
CA GLN A 277 19.41 -2.31 -5.58
C GLN A 277 20.42 -3.19 -4.82
N PHE A 278 20.08 -4.45 -4.58
CA PHE A 278 20.96 -5.38 -3.87
C PHE A 278 22.29 -5.58 -4.62
N MET A 279 22.23 -5.88 -5.91
CA MET A 279 23.40 -6.22 -6.73
C MET A 279 24.38 -5.06 -6.80
N LEU A 280 23.91 -3.82 -6.98
CA LEU A 280 24.79 -2.65 -7.05
C LEU A 280 25.49 -2.37 -5.72
N ILE A 281 24.76 -2.45 -4.59
CA ILE A 281 25.35 -2.26 -3.26
C ILE A 281 26.35 -3.37 -2.94
N TRP A 282 25.98 -4.62 -3.23
CA TRP A 282 26.85 -5.78 -3.02
C TRP A 282 28.11 -5.72 -3.89
N TYR A 283 27.96 -5.39 -5.18
CA TYR A 283 29.09 -5.35 -6.11
C TYR A 283 30.08 -4.24 -5.79
N ALA A 284 29.60 -3.04 -5.47
CA ALA A 284 30.47 -1.91 -5.13
C ALA A 284 31.08 -2.04 -3.72
N SER A 285 30.41 -2.73 -2.79
CA SER A 285 30.86 -3.01 -1.43
C SER A 285 31.37 -1.77 -0.67
N ILE A 286 30.71 -0.62 -0.86
CA ILE A 286 31.02 0.61 -0.13
C ILE A 286 30.50 0.44 1.32
N PRO A 287 31.34 0.56 2.36
CA PRO A 287 30.94 0.26 3.75
C PRO A 287 29.69 1.01 4.22
N GLU A 288 29.56 2.28 3.83
CA GLU A 288 28.44 3.15 4.15
C GLU A 288 27.10 2.68 3.55
N GLU A 289 27.13 1.81 2.53
CA GLU A 289 25.92 1.29 1.89
C GLU A 289 25.64 -0.18 2.24
N THR A 290 26.68 -0.97 2.53
CA THR A 290 26.57 -2.42 2.77
C THR A 290 25.90 -2.75 4.10
N PHE A 291 26.04 -1.89 5.12
CA PHE A 291 25.58 -2.21 6.46
C PHE A 291 24.05 -2.41 6.53
N PHE A 292 23.26 -1.80 5.65
CA PHE A 292 21.81 -2.04 5.56
C PHE A 292 21.48 -3.52 5.33
N TYR A 293 22.22 -4.20 4.45
CA TYR A 293 22.04 -5.63 4.19
C TYR A 293 22.70 -6.49 5.26
N GLU A 294 23.83 -6.07 5.83
CA GLU A 294 24.47 -6.76 6.95
C GLU A 294 23.55 -6.86 8.17
N GLN A 295 22.88 -5.76 8.51
CA GLN A 295 21.86 -5.71 9.58
C GLN A 295 20.70 -6.69 9.35
N ARG A 296 20.47 -7.08 8.10
CA ARG A 296 19.40 -7.98 7.64
C ARG A 296 19.90 -9.39 7.31
N LEU A 297 21.20 -9.66 7.50
CA LEU A 297 21.82 -10.98 7.32
C LEU A 297 22.33 -11.56 8.65
N THR A 298 22.08 -10.88 9.76
CA THR A 298 22.48 -11.26 11.12
C THR A 298 21.28 -11.24 12.05
N GLY A 299 21.42 -11.80 13.27
CA GLY A 299 20.37 -11.73 14.29
C GLY A 299 19.10 -12.53 13.98
N GLY A 300 19.14 -13.50 13.05
CA GLY A 300 17.98 -14.30 12.62
C GLY A 300 17.20 -13.68 11.45
N TRP A 301 17.61 -12.51 10.95
CA TRP A 301 16.99 -11.84 9.80
C TRP A 301 17.34 -12.47 8.46
N GLU A 302 18.42 -13.25 8.39
CA GLU A 302 18.87 -13.95 7.19
C GLU A 302 17.79 -14.87 6.60
N VAL A 303 16.94 -15.45 7.45
CA VAL A 303 15.82 -16.30 7.02
C VAL A 303 14.86 -15.50 6.13
N PHE A 304 14.55 -14.26 6.49
CA PHE A 304 13.67 -13.39 5.71
C PHE A 304 14.38 -12.91 4.44
N THR A 305 15.63 -12.49 4.54
CA THR A 305 16.42 -11.99 3.41
C THR A 305 16.54 -13.05 2.31
N TYR A 306 16.84 -14.30 2.66
CA TYR A 306 16.93 -15.38 1.68
C TYR A 306 15.57 -15.90 1.21
N ALA A 307 14.53 -15.91 2.06
CA ALA A 307 13.22 -16.41 1.67
C ALA A 307 12.44 -15.44 0.76
N LEU A 308 12.55 -14.12 1.00
CA LEU A 308 11.76 -13.08 0.31
C LEU A 308 11.79 -13.19 -1.22
N PRO A 309 12.95 -13.33 -1.90
CA PRO A 309 12.98 -13.51 -3.35
C PRO A 309 12.15 -14.70 -3.85
N PHE A 310 12.11 -15.80 -3.09
CA PHE A 310 11.35 -16.99 -3.48
C PHE A 310 9.85 -16.83 -3.22
N ILE A 311 9.48 -16.39 -2.02
CA ILE A 311 8.07 -16.31 -1.63
C ILE A 311 7.36 -15.12 -2.29
N LYS A 312 8.07 -14.02 -2.57
CA LYS A 312 7.48 -12.79 -3.10
C LYS A 312 7.59 -12.69 -4.62
N PHE A 313 8.65 -13.23 -5.21
CA PHE A 313 8.83 -13.22 -6.66
C PHE A 313 8.64 -14.60 -7.29
N VAL A 314 9.51 -15.59 -7.02
CA VAL A 314 9.52 -16.86 -7.76
C VAL A 314 8.16 -17.57 -7.72
N LEU A 315 7.57 -17.71 -6.53
CA LEU A 315 6.30 -18.40 -6.38
C LEU A 315 5.15 -17.65 -7.10
N PRO A 316 4.86 -16.35 -6.84
CA PRO A 316 3.84 -15.63 -7.60
C PRO A 316 4.11 -15.57 -9.10
N PHE A 317 5.37 -15.43 -9.53
CA PHE A 317 5.76 -15.43 -10.94
C PHE A 317 5.34 -16.73 -11.64
N LEU A 318 5.70 -17.89 -11.08
CA LEU A 318 5.36 -19.18 -11.65
C LEU A 318 3.84 -19.43 -11.67
N LEU A 319 3.15 -19.04 -10.59
CA LEU A 319 1.70 -19.21 -10.50
C LEU A 319 0.93 -18.29 -11.48
N LEU A 320 1.45 -17.09 -11.75
CA LEU A 320 0.83 -16.12 -12.65
C LEU A 320 1.30 -16.26 -14.11
N LEU A 321 2.29 -17.09 -14.42
CA LEU A 321 2.79 -17.27 -15.79
C LEU A 321 1.68 -17.83 -16.71
N ASN A 322 0.99 -18.86 -16.24
CA ASN A 322 -0.03 -19.58 -17.01
C ASN A 322 -1.30 -18.72 -17.24
N ARG A 323 -1.85 -18.75 -18.46
CA ARG A 323 -3.03 -17.95 -18.85
C ARG A 323 -4.31 -18.34 -18.08
N PRO A 324 -4.69 -19.63 -17.94
CA PRO A 324 -5.91 -20.04 -17.23
C PRO A 324 -5.92 -19.57 -15.77
N ASN A 325 -4.78 -19.63 -15.09
CA ASN A 325 -4.61 -19.16 -13.71
C ASN A 325 -4.98 -17.68 -13.53
N LYS A 326 -4.69 -16.85 -14.55
CA LYS A 326 -5.04 -15.42 -14.54
C LYS A 326 -6.50 -15.15 -14.92
N ARG A 327 -7.22 -16.11 -15.51
CA ARG A 327 -8.65 -15.98 -15.86
C ARG A 327 -9.57 -16.50 -14.76
N ASP A 328 -9.12 -17.49 -13.98
CA ASP A 328 -9.87 -18.00 -12.83
C ASP A 328 -9.72 -17.10 -11.61
N ILE A 329 -10.78 -16.40 -11.26
CA ILE A 329 -10.82 -15.51 -10.08
C ILE A 329 -10.59 -16.25 -8.76
N ASN A 330 -10.98 -17.53 -8.65
CA ASN A 330 -10.79 -18.32 -7.43
C ASN A 330 -9.32 -18.69 -7.22
N PHE A 331 -8.58 -18.90 -8.31
CA PHE A 331 -7.14 -19.07 -8.26
C PHE A 331 -6.44 -17.73 -8.01
N LEU A 332 -6.80 -16.70 -8.77
CA LEU A 332 -6.14 -15.40 -8.70
C LEU A 332 -6.26 -14.76 -7.31
N VAL A 333 -7.40 -14.90 -6.62
CA VAL A 333 -7.57 -14.37 -5.26
C VAL A 333 -6.62 -15.03 -4.24
N LYS A 334 -6.29 -16.32 -4.41
CA LYS A 334 -5.33 -17.01 -3.52
C LYS A 334 -3.93 -16.43 -3.70
N VAL A 335 -3.53 -16.17 -4.95
CA VAL A 335 -2.25 -15.51 -5.26
C VAL A 335 -2.26 -14.07 -4.74
N ALA A 336 -3.36 -13.35 -4.87
CA ALA A 336 -3.50 -12.00 -4.36
C ALA A 336 -3.37 -11.92 -2.82
N ILE A 337 -4.00 -12.85 -2.09
CA ILE A 337 -3.85 -12.97 -0.62
C ILE A 337 -2.39 -13.26 -0.26
N TRP A 338 -1.74 -14.14 -1.01
CA TRP A 338 -0.33 -14.46 -0.80
C TRP A 338 0.59 -13.24 -1.01
N ILE A 339 0.39 -12.47 -2.09
CA ILE A 339 1.16 -11.23 -2.34
C ILE A 339 0.92 -10.20 -1.22
N VAL A 340 -0.33 -10.05 -0.77
CA VAL A 340 -0.66 -9.17 0.35
C VAL A 340 0.09 -9.60 1.61
N PHE A 341 0.11 -10.91 1.91
CA PHE A 341 0.83 -11.44 3.06
C PHE A 341 2.35 -11.21 2.95
N THR A 342 2.97 -11.53 1.81
CA THR A 342 4.42 -11.34 1.62
C THR A 342 4.82 -9.87 1.58
N GLN A 343 3.93 -8.96 1.19
CA GLN A 343 4.17 -7.52 1.35
C GLN A 343 4.31 -7.12 2.82
N VAL A 344 3.46 -7.66 3.70
CA VAL A 344 3.57 -7.37 5.14
C VAL A 344 4.90 -7.86 5.69
N ILE A 345 5.32 -9.07 5.29
CA ILE A 345 6.62 -9.62 5.68
C ILE A 345 7.79 -8.79 5.15
N GLU A 346 7.72 -8.28 3.93
CA GLU A 346 8.75 -7.37 3.40
C GLU A 346 8.80 -6.06 4.19
N ILE A 347 7.67 -5.39 4.45
CA ILE A 347 7.69 -4.13 5.19
C ILE A 347 8.21 -4.37 6.62
N TYR A 348 7.88 -5.53 7.22
CA TYR A 348 8.48 -5.96 8.48
C TYR A 348 10.00 -6.10 8.38
N TRP A 349 10.52 -6.74 7.32
CA TRP A 349 11.95 -6.85 7.03
C TRP A 349 12.62 -5.49 6.73
N LEU A 350 11.88 -4.51 6.22
CA LEU A 350 12.39 -3.15 6.03
C LEU A 350 12.47 -2.37 7.34
N VAL A 351 11.49 -2.52 8.23
CA VAL A 351 11.32 -1.66 9.42
C VAL A 351 11.97 -2.25 10.67
N PHE A 352 11.69 -3.50 11.01
CA PHE A 352 12.12 -4.05 12.31
C PHE A 352 13.63 -4.14 12.50
N PRO A 353 14.44 -4.59 11.51
CA PRO A 353 15.88 -4.71 11.68
C PRO A 353 16.59 -3.37 11.91
N ALA A 354 15.95 -2.25 11.56
CA ALA A 354 16.48 -0.93 11.89
C ALA A 354 16.45 -0.72 13.41
N ASN A 355 15.32 -0.98 14.06
CA ASN A 355 15.13 -0.71 15.49
C ASN A 355 15.57 -1.85 16.42
N PHE A 356 15.58 -3.09 15.94
CA PHE A 356 15.87 -4.29 16.75
C PHE A 356 16.92 -5.17 16.09
N GLU A 357 18.01 -5.43 16.80
CA GLU A 357 19.12 -6.24 16.28
C GLU A 357 18.70 -7.69 15.99
N ASN A 358 18.03 -8.32 16.95
CA ASN A 358 17.64 -9.72 16.86
C ASN A 358 16.16 -9.88 16.46
N PHE A 359 15.88 -10.87 15.62
CA PHE A 359 14.53 -11.28 15.30
C PHE A 359 13.81 -11.80 16.55
N GLN A 360 12.58 -11.31 16.76
CA GLN A 360 11.72 -11.75 17.84
C GLN A 360 10.35 -12.14 17.29
N LEU A 361 9.92 -13.36 17.61
CA LEU A 361 8.61 -13.87 17.18
C LEU A 361 7.46 -13.01 17.73
N SER A 362 7.59 -12.49 18.95
CA SER A 362 6.61 -11.59 19.58
C SER A 362 6.38 -10.31 18.76
N GLY A 363 7.45 -9.70 18.24
CA GLY A 363 7.38 -8.52 17.37
C GLY A 363 6.63 -8.81 16.06
N LEU A 364 6.88 -9.97 15.46
CA LEU A 364 6.16 -10.41 14.26
C LEU A 364 4.66 -10.64 14.56
N VAL A 365 4.32 -11.32 15.65
CA VAL A 365 2.92 -11.59 16.04
C VAL A 365 2.15 -10.29 16.30
N VAL A 366 2.76 -9.33 17.02
CA VAL A 366 2.17 -8.01 17.24
C VAL A 366 1.96 -7.28 15.91
N THR A 367 2.93 -7.33 15.00
CA THR A 367 2.83 -6.70 13.68
C THR A 367 1.69 -7.31 12.86
N LEU A 368 1.60 -8.63 12.79
CA LEU A 368 0.52 -9.31 12.04
C LEU A 368 -0.85 -8.95 12.60
N GLY A 369 -1.00 -8.93 13.93
CA GLY A 369 -2.24 -8.50 14.58
C GLY A 369 -2.58 -7.04 14.29
N ALA A 370 -1.61 -6.13 14.39
CA ALA A 370 -1.79 -4.72 14.04
C ALA A 370 -2.25 -4.56 12.59
N VAL A 371 -1.59 -5.20 11.63
CA VAL A 371 -1.93 -5.14 10.21
C VAL A 371 -3.33 -5.70 9.93
N ILE A 372 -3.76 -6.77 10.61
CA ILE A 372 -5.15 -7.24 10.55
C ILE A 372 -6.12 -6.12 10.94
N GLY A 373 -5.81 -5.35 11.98
CA GLY A 373 -6.58 -4.16 12.35
C GLY A 373 -6.62 -3.07 11.29
N PHE A 374 -5.48 -2.74 10.68
CA PHE A 374 -5.43 -1.77 9.58
C PHE A 374 -6.23 -2.24 8.35
N ILE A 375 -6.16 -3.53 7.99
CA ILE A 375 -6.99 -4.12 6.92
C ILE A 375 -8.48 -4.01 7.29
N GLY A 376 -8.84 -4.28 8.54
CA GLY A 376 -10.20 -4.12 9.05
C GLY A 376 -10.71 -2.69 8.95
N LEU A 377 -9.88 -1.72 9.36
CA LEU A 377 -10.18 -0.29 9.29
C LEU A 377 -10.37 0.18 7.84
N PHE A 378 -9.45 -0.19 6.96
CA PHE A 378 -9.54 0.10 5.53
C PHE A 378 -10.79 -0.50 4.91
N GLY A 379 -11.02 -1.80 5.15
CA GLY A 379 -12.19 -2.51 4.63
C GLY A 379 -13.50 -1.87 5.10
N PHE A 380 -13.61 -1.51 6.38
CA PHE A 380 -14.80 -0.84 6.92
C PHE A 380 -15.06 0.50 6.24
N VAL A 381 -14.06 1.37 6.17
CA VAL A 381 -14.22 2.71 5.58
C VAL A 381 -14.53 2.60 4.09
N VAL A 382 -13.77 1.82 3.32
CA VAL A 382 -13.96 1.70 1.87
C VAL A 382 -15.31 1.06 1.53
N LEU A 383 -15.69 -0.05 2.18
CA LEU A 383 -16.99 -0.67 1.94
C LEU A 383 -18.15 0.24 2.34
N LYS A 384 -17.99 1.02 3.42
CA LYS A 384 -19.00 2.02 3.81
C LYS A 384 -19.13 3.13 2.77
N ARG A 385 -18.03 3.54 2.13
CA ARG A 385 -18.06 4.51 1.03
C ARG A 385 -18.73 3.96 -0.22
N TYR A 386 -18.61 2.68 -0.52
CA TYR A 386 -19.32 2.07 -1.65
C TYR A 386 -20.85 2.10 -1.53
N GLU A 387 -21.43 2.31 -0.35
CA GLU A 387 -22.87 2.52 -0.23
C GLU A 387 -23.34 3.87 -0.79
N SER A 388 -22.42 4.83 -0.97
CA SER A 388 -22.77 6.21 -1.34
C SER A 388 -22.92 6.46 -2.85
N ALA A 389 -22.47 5.52 -3.69
CA ALA A 389 -22.51 5.65 -5.14
C ALA A 389 -22.63 4.27 -5.81
N ALA A 390 -22.98 4.25 -7.09
CA ALA A 390 -22.97 3.01 -7.88
C ALA A 390 -21.55 2.42 -7.94
N LEU A 391 -21.43 1.09 -7.81
CA LEU A 391 -20.17 0.34 -7.86
C LEU A 391 -19.44 0.41 -9.21
N ILE A 392 -20.08 0.93 -10.24
CA ILE A 392 -19.54 1.09 -11.59
C ILE A 392 -19.87 2.51 -12.07
N PRO A 393 -18.97 3.19 -12.82
CA PRO A 393 -19.26 4.51 -13.40
C PRO A 393 -20.27 4.39 -14.54
N VAL A 394 -21.57 4.47 -14.22
CA VAL A 394 -22.68 4.32 -15.18
C VAL A 394 -22.76 5.45 -16.21
N GLY A 395 -22.18 6.62 -15.90
CA GLY A 395 -22.13 7.77 -16.81
C GLY A 395 -20.88 7.84 -17.69
N ASP A 396 -19.97 6.88 -17.64
CA ASP A 396 -18.75 6.92 -18.47
C ASP A 396 -19.08 6.60 -19.94
N PRO A 397 -18.67 7.45 -20.91
CA PRO A 397 -18.95 7.24 -22.33
C PRO A 397 -18.35 5.94 -22.90
N ARG A 398 -17.35 5.37 -22.22
CA ARG A 398 -16.63 4.16 -22.64
C ARG A 398 -17.13 2.91 -21.94
N LEU A 399 -18.13 3.00 -21.05
CA LEU A 399 -18.63 1.88 -20.27
C LEU A 399 -19.08 0.72 -21.16
N ASP A 400 -19.79 0.99 -22.25
CA ASP A 400 -20.29 -0.04 -23.16
C ASP A 400 -19.17 -0.91 -23.74
N GLN A 401 -18.04 -0.28 -24.11
CA GLN A 401 -16.86 -0.99 -24.59
C GLN A 401 -16.21 -1.84 -23.50
N SER A 402 -16.23 -1.38 -22.24
CA SER A 402 -15.77 -2.16 -21.08
C SER A 402 -16.65 -3.39 -20.86
N LEU A 403 -17.98 -3.27 -20.96
CA LEU A 403 -18.90 -4.39 -20.74
C LEU A 403 -18.70 -5.50 -21.79
N HIS A 404 -18.40 -5.12 -23.03
CA HIS A 404 -18.11 -6.03 -24.13
C HIS A 404 -16.62 -6.41 -24.23
N HIS A 405 -15.82 -6.16 -23.19
CA HIS A 405 -14.39 -6.42 -23.22
C HIS A 405 -14.07 -7.91 -23.40
N HIS A 406 -13.29 -8.21 -24.45
CA HIS A 406 -12.84 -9.56 -24.81
C HIS A 406 -11.38 -9.54 -25.27
N GLN A 407 -10.66 -10.64 -25.02
CA GLN A 407 -9.24 -10.84 -25.37
C GLN A 407 -8.92 -12.27 -25.78
#